data_AF-A0A937UCT0-F1
#
_entry.id   AF-A0A937UCT0-F1
#
_cell.length_a   1.000
_cell.length_b   1.000
_cell.length_c   1.000
_cell.angle_alpha   90.00
_cell.angle_beta   90.00
_cell.angle_gamma   90.00
#
_symmetry.space_group_name_H-M   'P 1'
#
loop_
_entity.id
_entity.type
_entity.pdbx_description
1 polymer ?
#
loop_
_entity_poly.entity_id
_entity_poly.type
_entity_poly.pdbx_seq_one_letter_code
_entity_poly.pdbx_strand_id
1 'polypeptide(L)'
;MSENHHTQESSGCSHKRPRTVGIVAWSRKRPWLIWLLPIAGLISLIWFLMRVVPKPLRATYPCQRLAAPFASCFVVWILGLLGSTLAYRRAGRLLQKSRYVLAGIFATAAVVIIWGSVCVTNSNPAGAALFTPTEPANSPMGTAKGIYPGRVVWIRDPDATSWDGSTGSWWDDDNTDQRMVDSMVSEAIQRLTGESSDSKAWEALFRSFNKSRGLGDVGYRESEKIAIKINMNQDGRGDWKPDVGNPSPHVIHSLVDQLVNKGGVPGSAITLI
;
A
#
# COMPACT_ATOMS: atom_id res chain seq x y z
N MET A 1 60.23 63.37 -2.73
CA MET A 1 61.20 62.96 -1.70
C MET A 1 60.46 61.99 -0.81
N SER A 2 60.52 60.69 -1.12
CA SER A 2 61.30 59.67 -0.37
C SER A 2 60.97 59.72 1.12
N GLU A 3 60.55 58.65 1.79
CA GLU A 3 60.96 57.25 1.61
C GLU A 3 60.02 56.30 2.36
N ASN A 4 60.13 55.02 1.99
CA ASN A 4 59.34 53.89 2.44
C ASN A 4 59.55 53.54 3.92
N HIS A 5 58.56 52.85 4.50
CA HIS A 5 58.86 51.64 5.25
C HIS A 5 57.75 50.60 5.09
N HIS A 6 58.12 49.51 4.40
CA HIS A 6 57.43 48.24 4.38
C HIS A 6 57.54 47.55 5.74
N THR A 7 56.44 46.96 6.19
CA THR A 7 56.45 45.73 6.99
C THR A 7 55.33 44.84 6.49
N GLN A 8 55.70 43.62 6.10
CA GLN A 8 54.87 42.57 5.54
C GLN A 8 54.78 41.41 6.55
N GLU A 9 53.76 40.57 6.38
CA GLU A 9 53.45 39.32 7.09
C GLU A 9 52.72 39.46 8.44
N SER A 10 51.67 38.70 8.77
CA SER A 10 51.43 37.30 8.42
C SER A 10 49.94 36.97 8.20
N SER A 11 49.71 36.17 7.16
CA SER A 11 48.45 35.50 6.81
C SER A 11 47.96 34.53 7.90
N GLY A 12 46.90 34.92 8.61
CA GLY A 12 46.15 34.03 9.50
C GLY A 12 45.09 33.24 8.74
N CYS A 13 45.38 31.98 8.43
CA CYS A 13 44.42 31.02 7.89
C CYS A 13 43.29 30.79 8.91
N SER A 14 42.12 31.41 8.68
CA SER A 14 40.93 31.16 9.50
C SER A 14 40.35 29.78 9.13
N HIS A 15 40.76 28.76 9.87
CA HIS A 15 40.09 27.46 9.88
C HIS A 15 38.63 27.64 10.29
N LYS A 16 37.72 27.71 9.30
CA LYS A 16 36.29 27.49 9.52
C LYS A 16 36.14 26.06 10.05
N ARG A 17 35.90 25.92 11.36
CA ARG A 17 35.43 24.64 11.93
C ARG A 17 34.15 24.23 11.20
N PRO A 18 34.00 22.96 10.81
CA PRO A 18 32.71 22.50 10.31
C PRO A 18 31.71 22.67 11.45
N ARG A 19 30.59 23.36 11.18
CA ARG A 19 29.41 23.29 12.04
C ARG A 19 28.95 21.85 12.01
N THR A 20 29.39 21.04 12.97
CA THR A 20 28.70 19.82 13.35
C THR A 20 27.32 20.27 13.82
N VAL A 21 26.34 20.27 12.91
CA VAL A 21 24.92 20.36 13.24
C VAL A 21 24.59 19.04 13.92
N GLY A 22 25.00 18.95 15.19
CA GLY A 22 24.81 17.79 16.00
C GLY A 22 23.31 17.60 16.25
N ILE A 23 22.82 16.40 15.98
CA ILE A 23 21.51 15.89 16.44
C ILE A 23 21.28 16.24 17.94
N VAL A 24 22.37 16.35 18.71
CA VAL A 24 22.45 16.80 20.10
C VAL A 24 21.94 18.25 20.33
N ALA A 25 22.21 19.18 19.41
CA ALA A 25 21.75 20.57 19.52
C ALA A 25 20.26 20.72 19.15
N TRP A 26 19.71 19.82 18.33
CA TRP A 26 18.31 19.80 17.94
C TRP A 26 17.41 19.18 19.03
N SER A 27 17.83 18.09 19.67
CA SER A 27 17.05 17.46 20.77
C SER A 27 16.91 18.37 22.00
N ARG A 28 17.91 19.23 22.26
CA ARG A 28 17.91 20.18 23.38
C ARG A 28 16.82 21.26 23.28
N LYS A 29 16.27 21.54 22.09
CA LYS A 29 15.23 22.56 21.90
C LYS A 29 13.78 22.05 22.06
N ARG A 30 13.57 20.73 22.11
CA ARG A 30 12.24 20.10 22.20
C ARG A 30 12.27 18.85 23.07
N PRO A 31 12.45 19.00 24.40
CA PRO A 31 12.59 17.86 25.33
C PRO A 31 11.36 16.94 25.35
N TRP A 32 10.19 17.44 24.97
CA TRP A 32 8.96 16.67 24.90
C TRP A 32 8.97 15.59 23.80
N LEU A 33 9.79 15.73 22.75
CA LEU A 33 9.90 14.74 21.68
C LEU A 33 10.43 13.38 22.18
N ILE A 34 11.18 13.37 23.28
CA ILE A 34 11.68 12.13 23.91
C ILE A 34 10.51 11.25 24.38
N TRP A 35 9.36 11.85 24.70
CA TRP A 35 8.18 11.13 25.15
C TRP A 35 7.28 10.62 24.02
N LEU A 36 7.46 11.09 22.78
CA LEU A 36 6.61 10.66 21.67
C LEU A 36 6.69 9.16 21.40
N LEU A 37 7.90 8.61 21.39
CA LEU A 37 8.13 7.20 21.12
C LEU A 37 7.53 6.28 22.20
N PRO A 38 7.76 6.49 23.51
CA PRO A 38 7.13 5.67 24.54
C PRO A 38 5.61 5.86 24.60
N ILE A 39 5.09 7.06 24.36
CA ILE A 39 3.64 7.30 24.32
C ILE A 39 2.99 6.56 23.14
N ALA A 40 3.56 6.66 21.94
CA ALA A 40 3.06 5.97 20.75
C ALA A 40 3.11 4.44 20.92
N GLY A 41 4.20 3.93 21.49
CA GLY A 41 4.35 2.51 21.81
C GLY A 41 3.31 2.02 22.83
N LEU A 42 3.08 2.79 23.90
CA LEU A 42 2.08 2.46 24.92
C LEU A 42 0.65 2.49 24.37
N ILE A 43 0.29 3.51 23.59
CA ILE A 43 -1.03 3.61 22.95
C ILE A 43 -1.23 2.42 22.00
N SER A 44 -0.20 2.07 21.22
CA SER A 44 -0.24 0.92 20.32
C SER A 44 -0.44 -0.40 21.08
N LEU A 45 0.26 -0.58 22.21
CA LEU A 45 0.10 -1.77 23.06
C LEU A 45 -1.31 -1.87 23.67
N ILE A 46 -1.82 -0.77 24.23
CA ILE A 46 -3.17 -0.74 24.83
C ILE A 46 -4.22 -1.07 23.78
N TRP A 47 -4.14 -0.43 22.61
CA TRP A 47 -5.09 -0.64 21.54
C TRP A 47 -5.03 -2.08 20.99
N PHE A 48 -3.82 -2.63 20.83
CA PHE A 48 -3.61 -4.00 20.42
C PHE A 48 -4.21 -5.00 21.42
N LEU A 49 -3.91 -4.86 22.71
CA LEU A 49 -4.43 -5.75 23.74
C LEU A 49 -5.96 -5.70 23.85
N MET A 50 -6.54 -4.49 23.86
CA MET A 50 -7.98 -4.29 23.92
C MET A 50 -8.72 -4.98 22.76
N ARG A 51 -8.11 -5.01 21.57
CA ARG A 51 -8.73 -5.61 20.38
C ARG A 51 -8.46 -7.10 20.28
N VAL A 52 -7.24 -7.55 20.58
CA VAL A 52 -6.76 -8.91 20.32
C VAL A 52 -7.07 -9.87 21.46
N VAL A 53 -6.98 -9.45 22.73
CA VAL A 53 -7.25 -10.35 23.89
C VAL A 53 -8.68 -10.91 23.86
N PRO A 54 -9.74 -10.12 23.58
CA PRO A 54 -11.10 -10.67 23.51
C PRO A 54 -11.34 -11.58 22.29
N LYS A 55 -10.56 -11.42 21.21
CA LYS A 55 -10.70 -12.23 19.98
C LYS A 55 -9.34 -12.28 19.25
N PRO A 56 -8.52 -13.33 19.48
CA PRO A 56 -7.15 -13.41 18.98
C PRO A 56 -7.00 -13.26 17.46
N LEU A 57 -8.02 -13.72 16.71
CA LEU A 57 -8.09 -13.58 15.26
C LEU A 57 -8.00 -12.12 14.77
N ARG A 58 -8.28 -11.11 15.61
CA ARG A 58 -8.17 -9.70 15.21
C ARG A 58 -6.73 -9.24 14.97
N ALA A 59 -5.72 -9.99 15.44
CA ALA A 59 -4.31 -9.68 15.20
C ALA A 59 -3.94 -9.65 13.70
N THR A 60 -4.73 -10.30 12.84
CA THR A 60 -4.50 -10.32 11.39
C THR A 60 -5.03 -9.08 10.66
N TYR A 61 -5.87 -8.26 11.31
CA TYR A 61 -6.42 -7.06 10.68
C TYR A 61 -5.31 -6.05 10.32
N PRO A 62 -5.39 -5.35 9.17
CA PRO A 62 -4.34 -4.44 8.70
C PRO A 62 -3.92 -3.41 9.77
N CYS A 63 -4.90 -2.87 10.49
CA CYS A 63 -4.67 -1.86 11.52
C CYS A 63 -3.95 -2.43 12.77
N GLN A 64 -4.15 -3.71 13.07
CA GLN A 64 -3.46 -4.41 14.16
C GLN A 64 -2.05 -4.84 13.75
N ARG A 65 -1.85 -5.21 12.48
CA ARG A 65 -0.51 -5.49 11.92
C ARG A 65 0.39 -4.25 11.92
N LEU A 66 -0.19 -3.04 11.75
CA LEU A 66 0.55 -1.78 11.90
C LEU A 66 0.90 -1.45 13.36
N ALA A 67 0.01 -1.74 14.32
CA ALA A 67 0.27 -1.46 15.74
C ALA A 67 1.22 -2.46 16.40
N ALA A 68 1.26 -3.71 15.95
CA ALA A 68 2.04 -4.77 16.58
C ALA A 68 3.54 -4.45 16.70
N PRO A 69 4.25 -3.94 15.67
CA PRO A 69 5.65 -3.56 15.80
C PRO A 69 5.91 -2.48 16.86
N PHE A 70 5.07 -1.45 16.94
CA PHE A 70 5.20 -0.39 17.95
C PHE A 70 4.95 -0.90 19.37
N ALA A 71 3.95 -1.77 19.54
CA ALA A 71 3.67 -2.42 20.81
C ALA A 71 4.82 -3.33 21.25
N SER A 72 5.38 -4.15 20.34
CA SER A 72 6.52 -5.02 20.60
C SER A 72 7.77 -4.23 20.97
N CYS A 73 8.06 -3.14 20.25
CA CYS A 73 9.18 -2.24 20.58
C CYS A 73 9.05 -1.67 21.98
N PHE A 74 7.84 -1.25 22.38
CA PHE A 74 7.59 -0.73 23.72
C PHE A 74 7.84 -1.78 24.81
N VAL A 75 7.38 -3.01 24.63
CA VAL A 75 7.61 -4.11 25.58
C VAL A 75 9.10 -4.46 25.68
N VAL A 76 9.80 -4.59 24.54
CA VAL A 76 11.24 -4.86 24.51
C VAL A 76 12.04 -3.75 25.21
N TRP A 77 11.62 -2.49 25.04
CA TRP A 77 12.25 -1.34 25.70
C TRP A 77 12.06 -1.38 27.22
N ILE A 78 10.84 -1.62 27.73
CA ILE A 78 10.57 -1.73 29.17
C ILE A 78 11.35 -2.90 29.79
N LEU A 79 11.32 -4.07 29.17
CA LEU A 79 12.04 -5.25 29.66
C LEU A 79 13.56 -5.02 29.64
N GLY A 80 14.08 -4.38 28.60
CA GLY A 80 15.49 -4.02 28.51
C GLY A 80 15.92 -3.05 29.61
N LEU A 81 15.13 -2.00 29.87
CA LEU A 81 15.40 -1.03 30.93
C LEU A 81 15.33 -1.64 32.33
N LEU A 82 14.27 -2.40 32.62
CA LEU A 82 14.11 -3.05 33.93
C LEU A 82 15.20 -4.09 34.17
N GLY A 83 15.45 -4.95 33.19
CA GLY A 83 16.45 -6.02 33.27
C GLY A 83 17.87 -5.47 33.47
N SER A 84 18.27 -4.48 32.66
CA SER A 84 19.57 -3.83 32.80
C SER A 84 19.72 -3.08 34.12
N THR A 85 18.68 -2.38 34.59
CA THR A 85 18.71 -1.66 35.87
C THR A 85 18.85 -2.62 37.06
N LEU A 86 18.12 -3.75 37.06
CA LEU A 86 18.22 -4.76 38.11
C LEU A 86 19.61 -5.43 38.13
N ALA A 87 20.13 -5.78 36.95
CA ALA A 87 21.47 -6.35 36.80
C ALA A 87 22.54 -5.36 37.28
N TYR A 88 22.47 -4.09 36.87
CA TYR A 88 23.37 -3.03 37.30
C TYR A 88 23.33 -2.79 38.82
N ARG A 89 22.13 -2.68 39.40
CA ARG A 89 21.96 -2.54 40.87
C ARG A 89 22.47 -3.75 41.64
N ARG A 90 22.45 -4.95 41.03
CA ARG A 90 23.00 -6.16 41.63
C ARG A 90 24.53 -6.18 41.54
N ALA A 91 25.09 -5.78 40.41
CA ALA A 91 26.54 -5.61 40.23
C ALA A 91 27.11 -4.63 41.26
N GLY A 92 26.51 -3.45 41.43
CA GLY A 92 26.96 -2.45 42.42
C GLY A 92 26.96 -2.98 43.87
N ARG A 93 25.91 -3.71 44.27
CA ARG A 93 25.84 -4.36 45.60
C ARG A 93 26.88 -5.46 45.80
N LEU A 94 27.26 -6.16 44.73
CA LEU A 94 28.27 -7.22 44.79
C LEU A 94 29.69 -6.65 44.81
N LEU A 95 29.93 -5.53 44.14
CA LEU A 95 31.18 -4.75 44.25
C LEU A 95 31.41 -4.28 45.68
N GLN A 96 30.38 -3.73 46.33
CA GLN A 96 30.43 -3.33 47.75
C GLN A 96 30.76 -4.50 48.70
N LYS A 97 30.44 -5.74 48.31
CA LYS A 97 30.74 -6.97 49.08
C LYS A 97 32.03 -7.66 48.64
N SER A 98 32.88 -6.99 47.86
CA SER A 98 34.14 -7.53 47.29
C SER A 98 33.97 -8.81 46.46
N ARG A 99 32.78 -9.09 45.92
CA ARG A 99 32.50 -10.26 45.07
C ARG A 99 32.69 -9.90 43.60
N TYR A 100 33.93 -9.58 43.22
CA TYR A 100 34.27 -8.99 41.91
C TYR A 100 33.87 -9.87 40.71
N VAL A 101 34.08 -11.18 40.79
CA VAL A 101 33.72 -12.12 39.70
C VAL A 101 32.22 -12.10 39.43
N LEU A 102 31.41 -12.19 40.49
CA LEU A 102 29.95 -12.18 40.36
C LEU A 102 29.43 -10.81 39.92
N ALA A 103 30.05 -9.72 40.38
CA ALA A 103 29.73 -8.37 39.90
C ALA A 103 30.01 -8.20 38.40
N GLY A 104 31.13 -8.75 37.91
CA GLY A 104 31.47 -8.77 36.49
C GLY A 104 30.41 -9.47 35.64
N ILE A 105 29.92 -10.63 36.09
CA ILE A 105 28.84 -11.38 35.40
C ILE A 105 27.55 -10.56 35.30
N PHE A 106 27.15 -9.85 36.36
CA PHE A 106 25.95 -9.01 36.31
C PHE A 106 26.14 -7.74 35.45
N ALA A 107 27.35 -7.19 35.39
CA ALA A 107 27.66 -6.06 34.53
C ALA A 107 27.64 -6.46 33.04
N THR A 108 28.23 -7.60 32.67
CA THR A 108 28.17 -8.13 31.30
C THR A 108 26.74 -8.49 30.90
N ALA A 109 25.96 -9.09 31.80
CA ALA A 109 24.55 -9.36 31.57
C ALA A 109 23.74 -8.07 31.27
N ALA A 110 24.01 -6.97 31.99
CA ALA A 110 23.34 -5.69 31.74
C ALA A 110 23.66 -5.14 30.33
N VAL A 111 24.92 -5.24 29.89
CA VAL A 111 25.35 -4.84 28.54
C VAL A 111 24.70 -5.71 27.46
N VAL A 112 24.67 -7.03 27.66
CA VAL A 112 24.05 -7.98 26.73
C VAL A 112 22.54 -7.72 26.59
N ILE A 113 21.83 -7.41 27.68
CA ILE A 113 20.40 -7.07 27.65
C ILE A 113 20.16 -5.80 26.82
N ILE A 114 20.96 -4.75 27.03
CA ILE A 114 20.86 -3.49 26.28
C ILE A 114 21.14 -3.74 24.79
N TRP A 115 22.23 -4.45 24.47
CA TRP A 115 22.62 -4.76 23.10
C TRP A 115 21.58 -5.63 22.38
N GLY A 116 21.03 -6.63 23.07
CA GLY A 116 19.98 -7.50 22.56
C GLY A 116 18.70 -6.72 22.20
N SER A 117 18.25 -5.80 23.06
CA SER A 117 17.09 -4.93 22.77
C SER A 117 17.29 -4.06 21.52
N VAL A 118 18.53 -3.61 21.25
CA VAL A 118 18.87 -2.83 20.04
C VAL A 118 18.93 -3.72 18.80
N CYS A 119 19.44 -4.95 18.90
CA CYS A 119 19.54 -5.86 17.76
C CYS A 119 18.15 -6.35 17.28
N VAL A 120 17.24 -6.66 18.21
CA VAL A 120 15.88 -7.11 17.88
C VAL A 120 15.08 -6.03 17.13
N THR A 121 15.32 -4.76 17.42
CA THR A 121 14.62 -3.62 16.81
C THR A 121 15.20 -3.19 15.45
N ASN A 122 16.38 -3.68 15.07
CA ASN A 122 17.02 -3.44 13.77
C ASN A 122 16.79 -4.56 12.74
N SER A 123 15.89 -5.51 13.02
CA SER A 123 15.55 -6.53 12.04
C SER A 123 14.92 -5.86 10.80
N ASN A 124 15.55 -6.09 9.64
CA ASN A 124 15.17 -5.49 8.35
C ASN A 124 13.66 -5.61 8.13
N PRO A 125 12.98 -4.58 7.60
CA PRO A 125 11.62 -4.74 7.11
C PRO A 125 11.66 -5.91 6.11
N ALA A 126 10.87 -6.95 6.38
CA ALA A 126 10.80 -8.14 5.55
C ALA A 126 10.67 -7.69 4.09
N GLY A 127 11.67 -8.06 3.27
CA GLY A 127 11.65 -7.79 1.84
C GLY A 127 10.31 -8.23 1.27
N ALA A 128 9.77 -7.45 0.33
CA ALA A 128 8.44 -7.64 -0.26
C ALA A 128 8.23 -9.12 -0.62
N ALA A 129 7.59 -9.85 0.28
CA ALA A 129 7.30 -11.25 0.08
C ALA A 129 6.37 -11.36 -1.13
N LEU A 130 6.61 -12.35 -1.99
CA LEU A 130 5.69 -12.69 -3.06
C LEU A 130 4.27 -12.73 -2.48
N PHE A 131 3.37 -11.96 -3.09
CA PHE A 131 1.99 -11.84 -2.61
C PHE A 131 1.37 -13.22 -2.54
N THR A 132 1.17 -13.70 -1.32
CA THR A 132 0.43 -14.93 -1.05
C THR A 132 -0.91 -14.47 -0.48
N PRO A 133 -2.04 -14.72 -1.19
CA PRO A 133 -3.36 -14.37 -0.68
C PRO A 133 -3.54 -14.97 0.71
N THR A 134 -3.85 -14.13 1.70
CA THR A 134 -4.13 -14.60 3.08
C THR A 134 -5.47 -15.31 3.20
N GLU A 135 -6.36 -15.11 2.23
CA GLU A 135 -7.69 -15.73 2.19
C GLU A 135 -7.64 -17.05 1.40
N PRO A 136 -8.39 -18.08 1.83
CA PRO A 136 -8.57 -19.29 1.04
C PRO A 136 -9.28 -18.98 -0.28
N ALA A 137 -9.29 -19.94 -1.21
CA ALA A 137 -10.09 -19.83 -2.43
C ALA A 137 -11.54 -19.43 -2.09
N ASN A 138 -12.09 -18.48 -2.85
CA ASN A 138 -13.44 -17.99 -2.62
C ASN A 138 -14.46 -19.15 -2.69
N SER A 139 -15.35 -19.23 -1.71
CA SER A 139 -16.52 -20.12 -1.73
C SER A 139 -17.73 -19.33 -2.24
N PRO A 140 -18.08 -19.38 -3.53
CA PRO A 140 -19.16 -18.58 -4.08
C PRO A 140 -20.50 -18.90 -3.41
N MET A 141 -21.27 -17.86 -3.09
CA MET A 141 -22.60 -17.98 -2.49
C MET A 141 -23.69 -17.60 -3.50
N GLY A 142 -24.83 -18.28 -3.44
CA GLY A 142 -26.01 -18.00 -4.27
C GLY A 142 -26.11 -18.88 -5.53
N THR A 143 -27.10 -18.57 -6.38
CA THR A 143 -27.32 -19.30 -7.65
C THR A 143 -26.54 -18.64 -8.77
N ALA A 144 -25.70 -19.43 -9.44
CA ALA A 144 -24.94 -19.00 -10.61
C ALA A 144 -25.84 -18.46 -11.75
N LYS A 145 -25.43 -17.36 -12.39
CA LYS A 145 -26.15 -16.68 -13.49
C LYS A 145 -25.19 -16.34 -14.64
N GLY A 146 -25.74 -15.87 -15.75
CA GLY A 146 -25.03 -15.47 -16.96
C GLY A 146 -25.19 -16.45 -18.11
N ILE A 147 -24.60 -16.12 -19.27
CA ILE A 147 -24.61 -16.95 -20.48
C ILE A 147 -24.01 -18.34 -20.23
N TYR A 148 -22.97 -18.41 -19.38
CA TYR A 148 -22.54 -19.63 -18.70
C TYR A 148 -22.64 -19.42 -17.20
N PRO A 149 -23.53 -20.14 -16.50
CA PRO A 149 -23.75 -19.92 -15.08
C PRO A 149 -22.46 -19.95 -14.27
N GLY A 150 -22.11 -18.82 -13.65
CA GLY A 150 -20.98 -18.70 -12.72
C GLY A 150 -19.62 -18.49 -13.37
N ARG A 151 -19.55 -18.36 -14.70
CA ARG A 151 -18.32 -18.01 -15.39
C ARG A 151 -17.91 -16.57 -15.08
N VAL A 152 -16.65 -16.39 -14.69
CA VAL A 152 -16.00 -15.10 -14.53
C VAL A 152 -14.72 -15.12 -15.34
N VAL A 153 -14.47 -14.05 -16.09
CA VAL A 153 -13.26 -13.89 -16.90
C VAL A 153 -12.48 -12.70 -16.37
N TRP A 154 -11.17 -12.91 -16.21
CA TRP A 154 -10.20 -11.87 -15.87
C TRP A 154 -9.13 -11.86 -16.94
N ILE A 155 -8.89 -10.69 -17.52
CA ILE A 155 -7.78 -10.46 -18.44
C ILE A 155 -6.81 -9.51 -17.75
N ARG A 156 -5.52 -9.81 -17.84
CA ARG A 156 -4.45 -8.95 -17.38
C ARG A 156 -3.38 -8.92 -18.45
N ASP A 157 -3.10 -7.71 -18.91
CA ASP A 157 -1.95 -7.43 -19.76
C ASP A 157 -1.05 -6.43 -19.03
N PRO A 158 0.20 -6.79 -18.67
CA PRO A 158 1.12 -5.86 -18.03
C PRO A 158 1.56 -4.72 -18.96
N ASP A 159 1.43 -4.87 -20.28
CA ASP A 159 1.85 -3.87 -21.26
C ASP A 159 0.75 -2.84 -21.56
N ALA A 160 -0.46 -3.02 -21.00
CA ALA A 160 -1.57 -2.08 -21.18
C ALA A 160 -1.36 -0.73 -20.48
N THR A 161 -0.47 -0.66 -19.49
CA THR A 161 -0.15 0.58 -18.78
C THR A 161 1.33 0.67 -18.44
N SER A 162 1.89 1.87 -18.61
CA SER A 162 3.30 2.20 -18.34
C SER A 162 3.48 3.24 -17.24
N TRP A 163 2.39 3.65 -16.57
CA TRP A 163 2.42 4.74 -15.59
C TRP A 163 3.33 4.41 -14.40
N ASP A 164 4.33 5.27 -14.17
CA ASP A 164 5.34 5.09 -13.12
C ASP A 164 4.89 5.57 -11.73
N GLY A 165 3.65 6.08 -11.62
CA GLY A 165 3.12 6.66 -10.39
C GLY A 165 3.42 8.15 -10.19
N SER A 166 4.10 8.80 -11.13
CA SER A 166 4.63 10.16 -10.99
C SER A 166 4.57 11.04 -12.25
N THR A 167 4.79 10.46 -13.44
CA THR A 167 4.85 11.17 -14.71
C THR A 167 3.48 11.18 -15.37
N GLY A 168 2.84 12.35 -15.41
CA GLY A 168 1.45 12.47 -15.86
C GLY A 168 0.49 11.66 -14.99
N SER A 169 -0.64 11.31 -15.56
CA SER A 169 -1.72 10.58 -14.89
C SER A 169 -1.91 9.21 -15.52
N TRP A 170 -2.35 8.22 -14.74
CA TRP A 170 -2.57 6.87 -15.26
C TRP A 170 -3.61 6.82 -16.39
N TRP A 171 -4.53 7.78 -16.43
CA TRP A 171 -5.57 7.89 -17.45
C TRP A 171 -5.15 8.69 -18.68
N ASP A 172 -3.93 9.21 -18.75
CA ASP A 172 -3.42 9.88 -19.94
C ASP A 172 -3.09 8.85 -21.03
N ASP A 173 -3.32 9.20 -22.29
CA ASP A 173 -3.06 8.32 -23.46
C ASP A 173 -1.58 7.90 -23.57
N ASP A 174 -0.65 8.72 -23.05
CA ASP A 174 0.78 8.40 -23.00
C ASP A 174 1.11 7.27 -21.99
N ASN A 175 0.19 7.00 -21.04
CA ASN A 175 0.38 6.09 -19.92
C ASN A 175 -0.51 4.83 -19.97
N THR A 176 -1.51 4.80 -20.84
CA THR A 176 -2.40 3.66 -21.07
C THR A 176 -2.55 3.41 -22.57
N ASP A 177 -2.13 2.23 -23.04
CA ASP A 177 -2.24 1.88 -24.46
C ASP A 177 -3.67 1.45 -24.81
N GLN A 178 -4.39 2.29 -25.56
CA GLN A 178 -5.76 2.00 -25.99
C GLN A 178 -5.88 0.69 -26.78
N ARG A 179 -4.90 0.32 -27.62
CA ARG A 179 -4.98 -0.91 -28.42
C ARG A 179 -4.85 -2.15 -27.55
N MET A 180 -4.00 -2.10 -26.53
CA MET A 180 -3.89 -3.17 -25.55
C MET A 180 -5.20 -3.29 -24.76
N VAL A 181 -5.77 -2.17 -24.31
CA VAL A 181 -7.09 -2.16 -23.64
C VAL A 181 -8.18 -2.73 -24.54
N ASP A 182 -8.21 -2.38 -25.82
CA ASP A 182 -9.17 -2.91 -26.80
C ASP A 182 -9.05 -4.43 -26.97
N SER A 183 -7.81 -4.92 -27.06
CA SER A 183 -7.54 -6.36 -27.11
C SER A 183 -8.01 -7.06 -25.84
N MET A 184 -7.75 -6.47 -24.67
CA MET A 184 -8.19 -7.03 -23.39
C MET A 184 -9.72 -7.11 -23.28
N VAL A 185 -10.45 -6.07 -23.73
CA VAL A 185 -11.92 -6.05 -23.70
C VAL A 185 -12.50 -7.05 -24.70
N SER A 186 -11.97 -7.10 -25.93
CA SER A 186 -12.34 -8.09 -26.95
C SER A 186 -12.16 -9.52 -26.44
N GLU A 187 -10.99 -9.83 -25.88
CA GLU A 187 -10.68 -11.14 -25.32
C GLU A 187 -11.59 -11.48 -24.15
N ALA A 188 -11.88 -10.53 -23.26
CA ALA A 188 -12.78 -10.73 -22.13
C ALA A 188 -14.18 -11.14 -22.59
N ILE A 189 -14.74 -10.44 -23.57
CA ILE A 189 -16.08 -10.69 -24.11
C ILE A 189 -16.14 -12.04 -24.84
N GLN A 190 -15.13 -12.36 -25.65
CA GLN A 190 -15.03 -13.65 -26.35
C GLN A 190 -14.89 -14.83 -25.38
N ARG A 191 -14.00 -14.75 -24.39
CA ARG A 191 -13.86 -15.81 -23.36
C ARG A 191 -15.12 -15.96 -22.50
N LEU A 192 -15.79 -14.84 -22.18
CA LEU A 192 -17.04 -14.86 -21.41
C LEU A 192 -18.12 -15.64 -22.15
N THR A 193 -18.24 -15.41 -23.45
CA THR A 193 -19.28 -15.98 -24.32
C THR A 193 -18.89 -17.29 -24.99
N GLY A 194 -17.62 -17.69 -24.92
CA GLY A 194 -17.11 -18.87 -25.63
C GLY A 194 -17.08 -18.70 -27.15
N GLU A 195 -17.31 -17.49 -27.66
CA GLU A 195 -17.36 -17.20 -29.08
C GLU A 195 -15.98 -16.79 -29.62
N SER A 196 -15.78 -16.99 -30.92
CA SER A 196 -14.49 -16.77 -31.62
C SER A 196 -14.36 -15.39 -32.27
N SER A 197 -15.35 -14.51 -32.07
CA SER A 197 -15.36 -13.16 -32.65
C SER A 197 -16.28 -12.24 -31.84
N ASP A 198 -15.92 -10.97 -31.76
CA ASP A 198 -16.70 -9.97 -31.01
C ASP A 198 -18.17 -9.88 -31.45
N SER A 199 -18.47 -9.88 -32.75
CA SER A 199 -19.85 -9.78 -33.22
C SER A 199 -20.71 -10.98 -32.81
N LYS A 200 -20.17 -12.20 -32.87
CA LYS A 200 -20.86 -13.40 -32.36
C LYS A 200 -21.02 -13.33 -30.84
N ALA A 201 -20.01 -12.84 -30.13
CA ALA A 201 -20.06 -12.70 -28.68
C ALA A 201 -21.17 -11.74 -28.25
N TRP A 202 -21.28 -10.57 -28.89
CA TRP A 202 -22.35 -9.61 -28.61
C TRP A 202 -23.74 -10.16 -28.96
N GLU A 203 -23.90 -10.80 -30.12
CA GLU A 203 -25.16 -11.46 -30.50
C GLU A 203 -25.57 -12.52 -29.46
N ALA A 204 -24.61 -13.32 -28.98
CA ALA A 204 -24.84 -14.32 -27.95
C ALA A 204 -25.25 -13.70 -26.60
N LEU A 205 -24.63 -12.57 -26.22
CA LEU A 205 -24.99 -11.83 -25.00
C LEU A 205 -26.42 -11.28 -25.08
N PHE A 206 -26.79 -10.64 -26.19
CA PHE A 206 -28.14 -10.10 -26.38
C PHE A 206 -29.21 -11.21 -26.34
N ARG A 207 -28.97 -12.31 -27.07
CA ARG A 207 -29.87 -13.48 -27.04
C ARG A 207 -29.99 -14.08 -25.65
N SER A 208 -28.88 -14.28 -24.96
CA SER A 208 -28.86 -14.82 -23.60
C SER A 208 -29.66 -13.94 -22.64
N PHE A 209 -29.42 -12.62 -22.70
CA PHE A 209 -30.15 -11.65 -21.88
C PHE A 209 -31.65 -11.68 -22.19
N ASN A 210 -32.04 -11.55 -23.45
CA ASN A 210 -33.44 -11.52 -23.87
C ASN A 210 -34.19 -12.82 -23.51
N LYS A 211 -33.55 -13.98 -23.71
CA LYS A 211 -34.10 -15.27 -23.29
C LYS A 211 -34.30 -15.35 -21.78
N SER A 212 -33.33 -14.87 -20.99
CA SER A 212 -33.43 -14.85 -19.52
C SER A 212 -34.54 -13.93 -18.99
N ARG A 213 -34.97 -12.96 -19.79
CA ARG A 213 -36.04 -12.00 -19.49
C ARG A 213 -37.40 -12.41 -20.07
N GLY A 214 -37.49 -13.54 -20.76
CA GLY A 214 -38.72 -14.00 -21.42
C GLY A 214 -39.09 -13.23 -22.68
N LEU A 215 -38.13 -12.52 -23.29
CA LEU A 215 -38.32 -11.72 -24.52
C LEU A 215 -38.07 -12.53 -25.81
N GLY A 216 -37.76 -13.82 -25.67
CA GLY A 216 -37.47 -14.74 -26.77
C GLY A 216 -35.97 -14.92 -27.03
N ASP A 217 -35.65 -15.80 -27.97
CA ASP A 217 -34.28 -16.05 -28.44
C ASP A 217 -33.97 -15.13 -29.63
N VAL A 218 -33.67 -13.87 -29.31
CA VAL A 218 -33.46 -12.79 -30.28
C VAL A 218 -32.31 -11.91 -29.85
N GLY A 219 -31.49 -11.48 -30.82
CA GLY A 219 -30.41 -10.52 -30.61
C GLY A 219 -30.93 -9.11 -30.34
N TYR A 220 -30.04 -8.13 -30.43
CA TYR A 220 -30.38 -6.71 -30.28
C TYR A 220 -31.39 -6.27 -31.34
N ARG A 221 -32.30 -5.38 -30.96
CA ARG A 221 -33.27 -4.74 -31.87
C ARG A 221 -33.10 -3.23 -31.81
N GLU A 222 -33.18 -2.56 -32.96
CA GLU A 222 -32.92 -1.11 -33.08
C GLU A 222 -33.80 -0.22 -32.19
N SER A 223 -34.96 -0.68 -31.74
CA SER A 223 -35.81 0.04 -30.79
C SER A 223 -35.33 -0.01 -29.35
N GLU A 224 -34.39 -0.90 -29.02
CA GLU A 224 -33.86 -1.10 -27.68
C GLU A 224 -32.79 -0.05 -27.35
N LYS A 225 -32.76 0.37 -26.09
CA LYS A 225 -31.80 1.34 -25.55
C LYS A 225 -30.88 0.68 -24.53
N ILE A 226 -29.63 1.10 -24.49
CA ILE A 226 -28.62 0.61 -23.54
C ILE A 226 -28.20 1.75 -22.63
N ALA A 227 -28.39 1.57 -21.33
CA ALA A 227 -27.84 2.45 -20.31
C ALA A 227 -26.62 1.79 -19.68
N ILE A 228 -25.48 2.47 -19.70
CA ILE A 228 -24.23 2.04 -19.09
C ILE A 228 -24.03 2.87 -17.84
N LYS A 229 -24.25 2.27 -16.68
CA LYS A 229 -23.97 2.92 -15.41
C LYS A 229 -22.49 2.84 -15.08
N ILE A 230 -21.82 3.98 -15.11
CA ILE A 230 -20.41 4.10 -14.76
C ILE A 230 -20.30 4.31 -13.25
N ASN A 231 -19.41 3.55 -12.61
CA ASN A 231 -19.15 3.75 -11.19
C ASN A 231 -18.30 5.01 -10.97
N MET A 232 -18.99 6.14 -10.73
CA MET A 232 -18.39 7.45 -10.47
C MET A 232 -18.43 7.81 -8.97
N ASN A 233 -18.37 6.82 -8.07
CA ASN A 233 -18.48 7.06 -6.62
C ASN A 233 -17.45 8.05 -6.06
N GLN A 234 -16.35 8.28 -6.78
CA GLN A 234 -15.29 9.21 -6.39
C GLN A 234 -15.31 10.53 -7.16
N ASP A 235 -16.28 10.73 -8.06
CA ASP A 235 -16.41 11.93 -8.89
C ASP A 235 -17.15 13.06 -8.14
N GLY A 236 -16.57 13.44 -7.00
CA GLY A 236 -17.22 14.21 -5.94
C GLY A 236 -17.03 15.73 -5.98
N ARG A 237 -16.66 16.33 -7.12
CA ARG A 237 -16.39 17.78 -7.34
C ARG A 237 -14.92 18.25 -7.24
N GLY A 238 -13.94 17.35 -7.34
CA GLY A 238 -12.53 17.72 -7.42
C GLY A 238 -11.90 17.28 -8.73
N ASP A 239 -10.72 17.82 -9.04
CA ASP A 239 -9.91 17.32 -10.15
C ASP A 239 -9.64 15.82 -9.98
N TRP A 240 -9.51 15.10 -11.08
CA TRP A 240 -9.09 13.71 -11.06
C TRP A 240 -7.72 13.59 -10.37
N LYS A 241 -7.59 12.60 -9.49
CA LYS A 241 -6.36 12.33 -8.78
C LYS A 241 -5.92 10.88 -8.98
N PRO A 242 -4.61 10.61 -9.05
CA PRO A 242 -4.13 9.27 -9.33
C PRO A 242 -4.42 8.24 -8.24
N ASP A 243 -4.63 8.67 -7.00
CA ASP A 243 -4.93 7.83 -5.83
C ASP A 243 -6.44 7.58 -5.62
N VAL A 244 -7.26 7.97 -6.60
CA VAL A 244 -8.71 7.87 -6.53
C VAL A 244 -9.21 6.85 -7.55
N GLY A 245 -10.11 5.96 -7.11
CA GLY A 245 -10.68 4.88 -7.92
C GLY A 245 -11.70 5.37 -8.96
N ASN A 246 -11.22 6.11 -9.95
CA ASN A 246 -12.01 6.57 -11.10
C ASN A 246 -12.08 5.48 -12.19
N PRO A 247 -13.16 5.45 -12.98
CA PRO A 247 -13.27 4.51 -14.10
C PRO A 247 -12.24 4.87 -15.19
N SER A 248 -11.65 3.88 -15.84
CA SER A 248 -10.71 4.13 -16.94
C SER A 248 -11.44 4.66 -18.18
N PRO A 249 -11.07 5.85 -18.71
CA PRO A 249 -11.64 6.37 -19.97
C PRO A 249 -11.43 5.39 -21.13
N HIS A 250 -10.26 4.75 -21.18
CA HIS A 250 -9.87 3.79 -22.21
C HIS A 250 -10.79 2.56 -22.24
N VAL A 251 -11.15 2.03 -21.05
CA VAL A 251 -12.07 0.89 -20.94
C VAL A 251 -13.50 1.28 -21.29
N ILE A 252 -13.95 2.48 -20.88
CA ILE A 252 -15.28 3.00 -21.25
C ILE A 252 -15.37 3.17 -22.76
N HIS A 253 -14.36 3.80 -23.37
CA HIS A 253 -14.28 3.97 -24.82
C HIS A 253 -14.33 2.61 -25.53
N SER A 254 -13.50 1.67 -25.11
CA SER A 254 -13.43 0.33 -25.70
C SER A 254 -14.77 -0.42 -25.62
N LEU A 255 -15.48 -0.32 -24.49
CA LEU A 255 -16.81 -0.93 -24.34
C LEU A 255 -17.85 -0.31 -25.29
N VAL A 256 -17.83 1.02 -25.44
CA VAL A 256 -18.74 1.73 -26.36
C VAL A 256 -18.40 1.40 -27.81
N ASP A 257 -17.12 1.39 -28.17
CA ASP A 257 -16.65 0.97 -29.50
C ASP A 257 -17.10 -0.46 -29.83
N GLN A 258 -16.93 -1.40 -28.89
CA GLN A 258 -17.40 -2.77 -29.02
C GLN A 258 -18.92 -2.86 -29.25
N LEU A 259 -19.73 -2.15 -28.47
CA LEU A 259 -21.18 -2.12 -28.65
C LEU A 259 -21.60 -1.57 -30.01
N VAL A 260 -20.98 -0.47 -30.44
CA VAL A 260 -21.33 0.20 -31.69
C VAL A 260 -20.85 -0.59 -32.90
N ASN A 261 -19.55 -0.89 -32.94
CA ASN A 261 -18.88 -1.42 -34.12
C ASN A 261 -18.93 -2.95 -34.23
N LYS A 262 -19.12 -3.67 -33.12
CA LYS A 262 -19.21 -5.14 -33.10
C LYS A 262 -20.60 -5.64 -32.75
N GLY A 263 -21.28 -4.99 -31.81
CA GLY A 263 -22.64 -5.29 -31.38
C GLY A 263 -23.75 -4.68 -32.23
N GLY A 264 -23.42 -3.76 -33.15
CA GLY A 264 -24.39 -3.14 -34.06
C GLY A 264 -25.37 -2.19 -33.37
N VAL A 265 -25.05 -1.73 -32.15
CA VAL A 265 -25.90 -0.81 -31.40
C VAL A 265 -25.68 0.62 -31.91
N PRO A 266 -26.71 1.36 -32.37
CA PRO A 266 -26.54 2.75 -32.73
C PRO A 266 -26.02 3.57 -31.54
N GLY A 267 -25.03 4.44 -31.76
CA GLY A 267 -24.50 5.29 -30.68
C GLY A 267 -25.59 6.15 -30.01
N SER A 268 -26.60 6.59 -30.78
CA SER A 268 -27.78 7.32 -30.28
C SER A 268 -28.73 6.46 -29.43
N ALA A 269 -28.50 5.15 -29.33
CA ALA A 269 -29.20 4.23 -28.46
C ALA A 269 -28.45 3.95 -27.14
N ILE A 270 -27.23 4.46 -26.99
CA ILE A 270 -26.40 4.28 -25.80
C ILE A 270 -26.45 5.54 -24.94
N THR A 271 -26.65 5.38 -23.64
CA THR A 271 -26.57 6.47 -22.65
C THR A 271 -25.62 6.07 -21.54
N LEU A 272 -24.63 6.92 -21.26
CA LEU A 272 -23.73 6.78 -20.11
C LEU A 272 -24.34 7.52 -18.92
N ILE A 273 -24.49 6.84 -17.78
CA ILE A 273 -25.14 7.36 -16.56
C ILE A 273 -24.35 7.06 -15.28
#